data_AF-R4LG12-F1
#
_entry.id   AF-R4LG12-F1
#
_cell.length_a   1.000
_cell.length_b   1.000
_cell.length_c   1.000
_cell.angle_alpha   90.00
_cell.angle_beta   90.00
_cell.angle_gamma   90.00
#
_symmetry.space_group_name_H-M   'P 1'
#
loop_
_entity.id
_entity.type
_entity.pdbx_description
1 polymer ?
#
loop_
_entity_poly.entity_id
_entity_poly.type
_entity_poly.pdbx_seq_one_letter_code
_entity_poly.pdbx_strand_id
1 'polypeptide(L)'
;MAFVQAFQNLVPSILRGSVALTVAGVCALDKDDRRALGAELKSLVTHRREGWWGKTAVTLCVAAVGCLPDAVAAAHLLGRRSVRLDEAALKPVLTVARVHDVTWLADLAHRLDHAHEGPERPGRWGFLAGLVRATGAAPPTGDNFVAGWVDDLARPGAVPPLGDDTAPIAGRKLEPLVDRLRADPFLPTLLPRLFEVDTLGSRMLFRDPGLAQGHAFPAAIAQLCDEKVVDRVTVLDATLDRLVRGDRPGALRTFLVLHDALAPTTDEIAARSGTYVRLLTEAPLPVATMAQKALRRSGVLELDALLEASRVVLRRPSKILVRSQLTWLSRLTVPWDERIAGVVAVATCHPAPDVRHRAVTLLDKIGVAPVAA
;
A
#
# COMPACT_ATOMS: atom_id res chain seq x y z
N MET A 1 -35.76 8.24 40.83
CA MET A 1 -35.16 9.58 40.90
C MET A 1 -33.68 9.64 40.50
N ALA A 2 -32.84 8.64 40.81
CA ALA A 2 -31.41 8.66 40.42
C ALA A 2 -31.16 8.61 38.89
N PHE A 3 -32.07 8.00 38.11
CA PHE A 3 -31.92 7.81 36.66
C PHE A 3 -32.22 9.06 35.82
N VAL A 4 -33.30 9.77 36.12
CA VAL A 4 -33.66 11.04 35.47
C VAL A 4 -32.58 12.11 35.68
N GLN A 5 -31.91 12.06 36.83
CA GLN A 5 -30.77 12.93 37.16
C GLN A 5 -29.48 12.51 36.41
N ALA A 6 -29.34 11.23 36.03
CA ALA A 6 -28.24 10.75 35.19
C ALA A 6 -28.39 11.22 33.73
N PHE A 7 -29.61 11.18 33.18
CA PHE A 7 -29.93 11.70 31.84
C PHE A 7 -29.64 13.20 31.71
N GLN A 8 -30.10 14.02 32.66
CA GLN A 8 -29.86 15.48 32.65
C GLN A 8 -28.37 15.87 32.73
N ASN A 9 -27.51 14.99 33.22
CA ASN A 9 -26.07 15.24 33.34
C ASN A 9 -25.24 14.69 32.18
N LEU A 10 -25.85 13.96 31.24
CA LEU A 10 -25.13 13.32 30.15
C LEU A 10 -24.78 14.30 29.02
N VAL A 11 -25.70 15.17 28.61
CA VAL A 11 -25.44 16.21 27.61
C VAL A 11 -24.29 17.14 28.03
N PRO A 12 -24.27 17.71 29.26
CA PRO A 12 -23.11 18.47 29.74
C PRO A 12 -21.81 17.64 29.78
N SER A 13 -21.88 16.33 30.02
CA SER A 13 -20.71 15.45 30.05
C SER A 13 -20.13 15.22 28.65
N ILE A 14 -20.99 15.06 27.64
CA ILE A 14 -20.60 14.99 26.23
C ILE A 14 -19.95 16.31 25.80
N LEU A 15 -20.59 17.45 26.10
CA LEU A 15 -20.07 18.76 25.70
C LEU A 15 -18.71 19.08 26.33
N ARG A 16 -18.50 18.67 27.59
CA ARG A 16 -17.22 18.83 28.31
C ARG A 16 -16.16 17.77 27.95
N GLY A 17 -16.51 16.72 27.21
CA GLY A 17 -15.58 15.64 26.87
C GLY A 17 -15.23 14.72 28.05
N SER A 18 -16.17 14.51 28.98
CA SER A 18 -15.98 13.60 30.11
C SER A 18 -16.19 12.14 29.69
N VAL A 19 -15.14 11.50 29.15
CA VAL A 19 -15.20 10.16 28.54
C VAL A 19 -15.77 9.10 29.50
N ALA A 20 -15.21 8.97 30.71
CA ALA A 20 -15.64 7.96 31.67
C ALA A 20 -17.12 8.11 32.08
N LEU A 21 -17.54 9.36 32.38
CA LEU A 21 -18.94 9.65 32.72
C LEU A 21 -19.88 9.40 31.54
N THR A 22 -19.44 9.71 30.32
CA THR A 22 -20.26 9.47 29.12
C THR A 22 -20.44 7.99 28.87
N VAL A 23 -19.38 7.18 28.97
CA VAL A 23 -19.47 5.72 28.84
C VAL A 23 -20.40 5.14 29.90
N ALA A 24 -20.16 5.47 31.19
CA ALA A 24 -20.98 4.95 32.28
C ALA A 24 -22.45 5.35 32.13
N GLY A 25 -22.72 6.62 31.79
CA GLY A 25 -24.07 7.12 31.58
C GLY A 25 -24.77 6.43 30.41
N VAL A 26 -24.13 6.37 29.24
CA VAL A 26 -24.71 5.72 28.05
C VAL A 26 -24.94 4.21 28.28
N CYS A 27 -24.03 3.51 28.97
CA CYS A 27 -24.23 2.10 29.33
C CYS A 27 -25.43 1.87 30.25
N ALA A 28 -25.76 2.84 31.10
CA ALA A 28 -26.88 2.72 32.04
C ALA A 28 -28.24 3.02 31.39
N LEU A 29 -28.29 3.69 30.23
CA LEU A 29 -29.55 4.07 29.59
C LEU A 29 -30.35 2.86 29.13
N ASP A 30 -31.67 2.92 29.32
CA ASP A 30 -32.61 1.98 28.73
C ASP A 30 -32.89 2.30 27.25
N LYS A 31 -33.80 1.56 26.62
CA LYS A 31 -34.10 1.73 25.19
C LYS A 31 -34.75 3.08 24.88
N ASP A 32 -35.62 3.58 25.76
CA ASP A 32 -36.39 4.80 25.50
C ASP A 32 -35.51 6.03 25.72
N ASP A 33 -34.68 6.04 26.77
CA ASP A 33 -33.75 7.13 27.03
C ASP A 33 -32.62 7.20 25.99
N ARG A 34 -32.17 6.05 25.46
CA ARG A 34 -31.25 6.02 24.30
C ARG A 34 -31.88 6.69 23.09
N ARG A 35 -33.15 6.39 22.80
CA ARG A 35 -33.87 7.01 21.69
C ARG A 35 -34.03 8.53 21.89
N ALA A 36 -34.36 8.95 23.11
CA ALA A 36 -34.46 10.36 23.47
C ALA A 36 -33.12 11.09 23.27
N LEU A 37 -32.02 10.56 23.82
CA LEU A 37 -30.70 11.15 23.64
C LEU A 37 -30.28 11.16 22.17
N GLY A 38 -30.52 10.07 21.44
CA GLY A 38 -30.21 9.94 20.02
C GLY A 38 -30.86 11.04 19.17
N ALA A 39 -32.11 11.42 19.48
CA ALA A 39 -32.81 12.52 18.82
C ALA A 39 -32.14 13.88 19.08
N GLU A 40 -31.61 14.10 20.30
CA GLU A 40 -30.93 15.34 20.68
C GLU A 40 -29.53 15.48 20.05
N LEU A 41 -28.82 14.38 19.79
CA LEU A 41 -27.45 14.42 19.25
C LEU A 41 -27.33 15.25 17.97
N LYS A 42 -28.31 15.16 17.06
CA LYS A 42 -28.31 15.95 15.82
C LYS A 42 -28.38 17.45 16.11
N SER A 43 -29.17 17.86 17.10
CA SER A 43 -29.26 19.25 17.53
C SER A 43 -27.94 19.71 18.15
N LEU A 44 -27.33 18.90 19.03
CA LEU A 44 -26.05 19.21 19.67
C LEU A 44 -24.94 19.46 18.65
N VAL A 45 -24.83 18.61 17.62
CA VAL A 45 -23.78 18.78 16.59
C VAL A 45 -24.04 20.00 15.71
N THR A 46 -25.30 20.35 15.46
CA THR A 46 -25.67 21.46 14.56
C THR A 46 -25.54 22.83 15.23
N HIS A 47 -25.85 22.93 16.53
CA HIS A 47 -25.82 24.21 17.26
C HIS A 47 -24.47 24.52 17.93
N ARG A 48 -23.54 23.57 17.96
CA ARG A 48 -22.19 23.80 18.50
C ARG A 48 -21.38 24.65 17.52
N ARG A 49 -20.93 25.83 17.97
CA ARG A 49 -20.05 26.72 17.20
C ARG A 49 -18.65 26.16 17.02
N GLU A 50 -18.14 25.49 18.05
CA GLU A 50 -16.86 24.79 17.98
C GLU A 50 -17.00 23.43 17.30
N GLY A 51 -15.95 23.00 16.60
CA GLY A 51 -15.86 21.62 16.14
C GLY A 51 -15.74 20.61 17.29
N TRP A 52 -15.84 19.33 16.93
CA TRP A 52 -15.67 18.20 17.81
C TRP A 52 -14.29 17.58 17.57
N TRP A 53 -13.42 17.58 18.56
CA TRP A 53 -12.07 17.01 18.48
C TRP A 53 -11.61 16.50 19.84
N GLY A 54 -10.61 15.61 19.84
CA GLY A 54 -10.10 15.02 21.09
C GLY A 54 -11.23 14.40 21.92
N LYS A 55 -11.27 14.72 23.21
CA LYS A 55 -12.24 14.12 24.15
C LYS A 55 -13.71 14.42 23.82
N THR A 56 -14.02 15.56 23.21
CA THR A 56 -15.42 15.88 22.84
C THR A 56 -15.87 15.04 21.64
N ALA A 57 -15.00 14.79 20.66
CA ALA A 57 -15.30 13.86 19.58
C ALA A 57 -15.46 12.41 20.08
N VAL A 58 -14.63 11.99 21.04
CA VAL A 58 -14.75 10.66 21.67
C VAL A 58 -16.11 10.49 22.34
N THR A 59 -16.52 11.44 23.18
CA THR A 59 -17.81 11.37 23.88
C THR A 59 -19.00 11.45 22.93
N LEU A 60 -18.93 12.28 21.88
CA LEU A 60 -19.94 12.29 20.83
C LEU A 60 -20.05 10.93 20.13
N CYS A 61 -18.91 10.30 19.81
CA CYS A 61 -18.87 8.99 19.16
C CYS A 61 -19.47 7.89 20.06
N VAL A 62 -19.13 7.88 21.36
CA VAL A 62 -19.72 6.98 22.36
C VAL A 62 -21.24 7.14 22.41
N ALA A 63 -21.73 8.38 22.49
CA ALA A 63 -23.17 8.65 22.53
C ALA A 63 -23.85 8.25 21.22
N ALA A 64 -23.25 8.57 20.07
CA ALA A 64 -23.76 8.21 18.75
C ALA A 64 -23.90 6.68 18.60
N VAL A 65 -22.86 5.92 18.96
CA VAL A 65 -22.89 4.46 18.83
C VAL A 65 -23.85 3.81 19.82
N GLY A 66 -23.92 4.28 21.07
CA GLY A 66 -24.82 3.71 22.05
C GLY A 66 -26.30 4.03 21.82
N CYS A 67 -26.61 5.17 21.19
CA CYS A 67 -27.96 5.72 21.19
C CYS A 67 -28.63 5.83 19.82
N LEU A 68 -27.87 5.84 18.72
CA LEU A 68 -28.44 5.87 17.38
C LEU A 68 -28.86 4.47 16.92
N PRO A 69 -29.90 4.36 16.07
CA PRO A 69 -30.49 3.06 15.73
C PRO A 69 -29.61 2.22 14.81
N ASP A 70 -28.82 2.85 13.94
CA ASP A 70 -28.08 2.18 12.87
C ASP A 70 -26.81 2.93 12.44
N ALA A 71 -26.00 2.26 11.63
CA ALA A 71 -24.77 2.79 11.05
C ALA A 71 -25.00 4.01 10.13
N VAL A 72 -26.17 4.12 9.47
CA VAL A 72 -26.49 5.24 8.58
C VAL A 72 -26.60 6.52 9.38
N ALA A 73 -27.40 6.50 10.45
CA ALA A 73 -27.59 7.63 11.35
C ALA A 73 -26.28 8.04 12.02
N ALA A 74 -25.50 7.06 12.49
CA ALA A 74 -24.21 7.31 13.10
C ALA A 74 -23.19 7.90 12.11
N ALA A 75 -23.10 7.36 10.89
CA ALA A 75 -22.21 7.88 9.85
C ALA A 75 -22.60 9.30 9.41
N HIS A 76 -23.90 9.58 9.25
CA HIS A 76 -24.37 10.92 8.91
C HIS A 76 -24.04 11.97 9.99
N LEU A 77 -24.02 11.58 11.26
CA LEU A 77 -23.62 12.46 12.35
C LEU A 77 -22.09 12.62 12.44
N LEU A 78 -21.36 11.50 12.45
CA LEU A 78 -19.92 11.44 12.73
C LEU A 78 -19.05 11.75 11.51
N GLY A 79 -19.58 11.60 10.29
CA GLY A 79 -18.90 11.91 9.04
C GLY A 79 -18.86 13.39 8.69
N ARG A 80 -19.48 14.25 9.50
CA ARG A 80 -19.46 15.72 9.29
C ARG A 80 -18.04 16.26 9.41
N ARG A 81 -17.68 17.23 8.55
CA ARG A 81 -16.37 17.91 8.59
C ARG A 81 -16.04 18.59 9.93
N SER A 82 -17.07 18.95 10.71
CA SER A 82 -16.92 19.50 12.06
C SER A 82 -16.51 18.46 13.10
N VAL A 83 -16.56 17.16 12.78
CA VAL A 83 -16.21 16.06 13.68
C VAL A 83 -14.86 15.45 13.28
N ARG A 84 -13.92 15.46 14.22
CA ARG A 84 -12.60 14.89 14.06
C ARG A 84 -12.45 13.65 14.94
N LEU A 85 -12.75 12.50 14.34
CA LEU A 85 -12.53 11.20 14.95
C LEU A 85 -11.04 10.92 15.17
N ASP A 86 -10.77 10.15 16.20
CA ASP A 86 -9.43 9.77 16.66
C ASP A 86 -9.47 8.36 17.26
N GLU A 87 -8.34 7.67 17.24
CA GLU A 87 -8.18 6.29 17.70
C GLU A 87 -8.57 6.13 19.18
N ALA A 88 -8.43 7.21 19.98
CA ALA A 88 -8.87 7.26 21.37
C ALA A 88 -10.38 6.96 21.56
N ALA A 89 -11.20 7.07 20.51
CA ALA A 89 -12.63 6.74 20.58
C ALA A 89 -12.89 5.23 20.58
N LEU A 90 -11.96 4.40 20.10
CA LEU A 90 -12.17 2.98 19.85
C LEU A 90 -12.59 2.21 21.11
N LYS A 91 -11.78 2.23 22.17
CA LYS A 91 -12.03 1.47 23.40
C LYS A 91 -13.36 1.89 24.09
N PRO A 92 -13.66 3.19 24.26
CA PRO A 92 -14.96 3.64 24.75
C PRO A 92 -16.14 3.16 23.89
N VAL A 93 -16.03 3.25 22.57
CA VAL A 93 -17.08 2.83 21.63
C VAL A 93 -17.33 1.33 21.72
N LEU A 94 -16.28 0.50 21.71
CA LEU A 94 -16.42 -0.96 21.84
C LEU A 94 -17.03 -1.37 23.18
N THR A 95 -16.78 -0.62 24.25
CA THR A 95 -17.38 -0.87 25.57
C THR A 95 -18.89 -0.69 25.52
N VAL A 96 -19.36 0.44 24.98
CA VAL A 96 -20.80 0.74 24.87
C VAL A 96 -21.48 -0.17 23.85
N ALA A 97 -20.82 -0.43 22.72
CA ALA A 97 -21.33 -1.34 21.71
C ALA A 97 -21.60 -2.74 22.26
N ARG A 98 -20.72 -3.26 23.14
CA ARG A 98 -20.92 -4.56 23.79
C ARG A 98 -22.12 -4.55 24.75
N VAL A 99 -22.29 -3.48 25.52
CA VAL A 99 -23.41 -3.38 26.48
C VAL A 99 -24.76 -3.33 25.77
N HIS A 100 -24.83 -2.64 24.63
CA HIS A 100 -26.06 -2.46 23.86
C HIS A 100 -26.20 -3.41 22.66
N ASP A 101 -25.33 -4.41 22.55
CA ASP A 101 -25.29 -5.39 21.47
C ASP A 101 -25.33 -4.77 20.06
N VAL A 102 -24.47 -3.78 19.83
CA VAL A 102 -24.40 -3.05 18.55
C VAL A 102 -23.69 -3.90 17.50
N THR A 103 -24.45 -4.35 16.50
CA THR A 103 -23.97 -5.25 15.44
C THR A 103 -23.49 -4.55 14.17
N TRP A 104 -23.73 -3.24 14.04
CA TRP A 104 -23.51 -2.49 12.79
C TRP A 104 -22.17 -1.73 12.73
N LEU A 105 -21.23 -1.99 13.65
CA LEU A 105 -19.95 -1.28 13.71
C LEU A 105 -19.11 -1.40 12.42
N ALA A 106 -19.15 -2.55 11.77
CA ALA A 106 -18.46 -2.76 10.48
C ALA A 106 -19.04 -1.84 9.39
N ASP A 107 -20.37 -1.79 9.27
CA ASP A 107 -21.06 -0.91 8.30
C ASP A 107 -20.77 0.57 8.61
N LEU A 108 -20.70 0.96 9.89
CA LEU A 108 -20.28 2.31 10.26
C LEU A 108 -18.87 2.63 9.74
N ALA A 109 -17.92 1.70 9.90
CA ALA A 109 -16.55 1.93 9.45
C ALA A 109 -16.47 2.12 7.92
N HIS A 110 -17.15 1.27 7.15
CA HIS A 110 -17.25 1.38 5.69
C HIS A 110 -17.89 2.69 5.24
N ARG A 111 -19.00 3.10 5.88
CA ARG A 111 -19.68 4.35 5.54
C ARG A 111 -18.83 5.58 5.84
N LEU A 112 -18.12 5.56 6.98
CA LEU A 112 -17.22 6.65 7.32
C LEU A 112 -16.07 6.72 6.32
N ASP A 113 -15.42 5.58 5.99
CA ASP A 113 -14.36 5.53 4.97
C ASP A 113 -14.84 6.14 3.64
N HIS A 114 -16.00 5.70 3.14
CA HIS A 114 -16.55 6.17 1.87
C HIS A 114 -16.95 7.65 1.88
N ALA A 115 -17.40 8.19 3.02
CA ALA A 115 -17.80 9.59 3.14
C ALA A 115 -16.62 10.58 3.21
N HIS A 116 -15.38 10.10 3.31
CA HIS A 116 -14.20 10.95 3.48
C HIS A 116 -13.52 11.28 2.17
N GLU A 117 -13.30 12.57 1.95
CA GLU A 117 -12.54 13.10 0.83
C GLU A 117 -11.14 13.51 1.29
N GLY A 118 -10.13 13.13 0.51
CA GLY A 118 -8.74 13.50 0.75
C GLY A 118 -7.96 12.50 1.62
N PRO A 119 -6.70 12.81 1.95
CA PRO A 119 -5.83 11.87 2.64
C PRO A 119 -6.37 11.49 4.01
N GLU A 120 -6.24 10.22 4.34
CA GLU A 120 -6.67 9.68 5.61
C GLU A 120 -5.77 10.17 6.76
N ARG A 121 -6.36 10.46 7.92
CA ARG A 121 -5.59 10.86 9.11
C ARG A 121 -5.27 9.63 9.97
N PRO A 122 -4.06 9.48 10.53
CA PRO A 122 -3.67 8.29 11.28
C PRO A 122 -4.64 7.90 12.41
N GLY A 123 -5.08 8.87 13.23
CA GLY A 123 -6.04 8.61 14.31
C GLY A 123 -7.43 8.19 13.81
N ARG A 124 -7.89 8.77 12.69
CA ARG A 124 -9.17 8.39 12.10
C ARG A 124 -9.08 6.99 11.48
N TRP A 125 -8.03 6.70 10.73
CA TRP A 125 -7.78 5.36 10.20
C TRP A 125 -7.72 4.32 11.31
N GLY A 126 -6.95 4.57 12.38
CA GLY A 126 -6.82 3.66 13.51
C GLY A 126 -8.17 3.35 14.18
N PHE A 127 -9.05 4.35 14.29
CA PHE A 127 -10.42 4.15 14.74
C PHE A 127 -11.21 3.23 13.80
N LEU A 128 -11.23 3.49 12.49
CA LEU A 128 -11.97 2.70 11.50
C LEU A 128 -11.44 1.25 11.41
N ALA A 129 -10.12 1.10 11.28
CA ALA A 129 -9.44 -0.19 11.27
C ALA A 129 -9.73 -0.98 12.56
N GLY A 130 -9.74 -0.31 13.71
CA GLY A 130 -10.09 -0.91 14.99
C GLY A 130 -11.53 -1.45 15.04
N LEU A 131 -12.51 -0.72 14.50
CA LEU A 131 -13.90 -1.19 14.42
C LEU A 131 -14.02 -2.44 13.53
N VAL A 132 -13.36 -2.44 12.37
CA VAL A 132 -13.37 -3.57 11.45
C VAL A 132 -12.67 -4.78 12.08
N ARG A 133 -11.49 -4.60 12.69
CA ARG A 133 -10.77 -5.68 13.40
C ARG A 133 -11.59 -6.27 14.54
N ALA A 134 -12.28 -5.43 15.32
CA ALA A 134 -13.11 -5.87 16.44
C ALA A 134 -14.35 -6.69 16.00
N THR A 135 -14.81 -6.48 14.76
CA THR A 135 -15.96 -7.22 14.20
C THR A 135 -15.54 -8.42 13.35
N GLY A 136 -14.26 -8.55 12.99
CA GLY A 136 -13.77 -9.57 12.07
C GLY A 136 -14.27 -9.40 10.63
N ALA A 137 -14.82 -8.23 10.29
CA ALA A 137 -15.35 -7.95 8.96
C ALA A 137 -14.22 -7.71 7.94
N ALA A 138 -14.54 -7.82 6.66
CA ALA A 138 -13.61 -7.44 5.59
C ALA A 138 -13.31 -5.93 5.64
N PRO A 139 -12.04 -5.50 5.46
CA PRO A 139 -11.68 -4.10 5.47
C PRO A 139 -12.22 -3.34 4.24
N PRO A 140 -12.46 -2.02 4.36
CA PRO A 140 -12.65 -1.16 3.21
C PRO A 140 -11.46 -1.24 2.24
N THR A 141 -11.73 -1.26 0.94
CA THR A 141 -10.70 -1.39 -0.11
C THR A 141 -10.43 -0.09 -0.88
N GLY A 142 -10.98 1.02 -0.39
CA GLY A 142 -10.76 2.35 -0.95
C GLY A 142 -9.30 2.79 -0.80
N ASP A 143 -8.82 3.57 -1.76
CA ASP A 143 -7.39 3.95 -1.85
C ASP A 143 -6.88 4.66 -0.58
N ASN A 144 -7.74 5.46 0.06
CA ASN A 144 -7.42 6.12 1.33
C ASN A 144 -7.21 5.13 2.48
N PHE A 145 -8.05 4.09 2.57
CA PHE A 145 -7.93 3.05 3.58
C PHE A 145 -6.66 2.22 3.37
N VAL A 146 -6.35 1.88 2.10
CA VAL A 146 -5.12 1.16 1.73
C VAL A 146 -3.88 2.02 2.05
N ALA A 147 -3.92 3.32 1.76
CA ALA A 147 -2.84 4.23 2.11
C ALA A 147 -2.64 4.34 3.63
N GLY A 148 -3.72 4.43 4.40
CA GLY A 148 -3.66 4.43 5.87
C GLY A 148 -3.11 3.12 6.44
N TRP A 149 -3.37 1.98 5.80
CA TRP A 149 -2.79 0.69 6.17
C TRP A 149 -1.27 0.67 5.96
N VAL A 150 -0.79 1.17 4.83
CA VAL A 150 0.67 1.32 4.59
C VAL A 150 1.30 2.25 5.63
N ASP A 151 0.65 3.37 5.93
CA ASP A 151 1.15 4.32 6.94
C ASP A 151 1.18 3.69 8.36
N ASP A 152 0.23 2.81 8.68
CA ASP A 152 0.21 2.02 9.93
C ASP A 152 1.33 0.99 10.01
N LEU A 153 1.61 0.28 8.91
CA LEU A 153 2.73 -0.66 8.82
C LEU A 153 4.08 0.05 9.00
N ALA A 154 4.21 1.29 8.53
CA ALA A 154 5.40 2.11 8.71
C ALA A 154 5.68 2.48 10.17
N ARG A 155 4.65 2.55 11.02
CA ARG A 155 4.81 2.81 12.45
C ARG A 155 5.47 1.61 13.12
N PRO A 156 6.50 1.79 13.96
CA PRO A 156 7.10 0.68 14.69
C PRO A 156 6.06 -0.03 15.56
N GLY A 157 5.88 -1.34 15.37
CA GLY A 157 5.03 -2.15 16.24
C GLY A 157 5.73 -2.36 17.57
N ALA A 158 5.23 -1.73 18.63
CA ALA A 158 5.70 -2.04 19.97
C ALA A 158 5.09 -3.38 20.40
N VAL A 159 5.93 -4.38 20.70
CA VAL A 159 5.46 -5.60 21.38
C VAL A 159 4.93 -5.16 22.76
N PRO A 160 3.65 -5.40 23.09
CA PRO A 160 3.18 -5.21 24.46
C PRO A 160 3.93 -6.22 25.35
N PRO A 161 4.59 -5.81 26.43
CA PRO A 161 5.14 -6.78 27.36
C PRO A 161 4.01 -7.66 27.93
N LEU A 162 4.31 -8.94 28.19
CA LEU A 162 3.53 -9.74 29.13
C LEU A 162 3.73 -9.12 30.53
N GLY A 163 2.93 -8.10 30.86
CA GLY A 163 2.94 -7.40 32.15
C GLY A 163 3.33 -5.91 32.09
N ASP A 164 2.54 -5.12 32.84
CA ASP A 164 2.62 -3.68 33.19
C ASP A 164 2.91 -2.66 32.05
N ASP A 165 1.87 -1.90 31.68
CA ASP A 165 1.78 -0.94 30.57
C ASP A 165 2.66 0.33 30.73
N THR A 166 3.46 0.42 31.80
CA THR A 166 4.13 1.67 32.22
C THR A 166 5.59 1.81 31.78
N ALA A 167 6.20 0.80 31.16
CA ALA A 167 7.60 0.86 30.73
C ALA A 167 7.83 1.82 29.54
N PRO A 168 8.90 2.67 29.56
CA PRO A 168 9.21 3.62 28.50
C PRO A 168 9.42 2.95 27.13
N ILE A 169 9.10 3.67 26.05
CA ILE A 169 9.18 3.18 24.65
C ILE A 169 10.63 2.84 24.26
N ALA A 170 11.61 3.52 24.87
CA ALA A 170 13.02 3.30 24.63
C ALA A 170 13.46 1.92 25.16
N GLY A 171 13.73 0.99 24.24
CA GLY A 171 14.22 -0.36 24.55
C GLY A 171 13.22 -1.49 24.34
N ARG A 172 11.98 -1.21 23.89
CA ARG A 172 11.06 -2.28 23.48
C ARG A 172 11.60 -2.98 22.23
N LYS A 173 11.64 -4.32 22.26
CA LYS A 173 11.88 -5.12 21.06
C LYS A 173 10.76 -4.81 20.08
N LEU A 174 11.09 -4.18 18.96
CA LEU A 174 10.12 -3.92 17.90
C LEU A 174 9.75 -5.25 17.26
N GLU A 175 8.45 -5.45 17.06
CA GLU A 175 7.98 -6.61 16.33
C GLU A 175 8.42 -6.48 14.86
N PRO A 176 9.09 -7.50 14.30
CA PRO A 176 9.44 -7.51 12.89
C PRO A 176 8.20 -7.28 12.01
N LEU A 177 8.35 -6.50 10.95
CA LEU A 177 7.23 -6.19 10.06
C LEU A 177 6.58 -7.45 9.45
N VAL A 178 7.39 -8.49 9.18
CA VAL A 178 6.89 -9.76 8.67
C VAL A 178 5.91 -10.43 9.64
N ASP A 179 6.17 -10.37 10.96
CA ASP A 179 5.31 -10.97 11.98
C ASP A 179 3.99 -10.21 12.08
N ARG A 180 4.06 -8.87 12.06
CA ARG A 180 2.89 -8.00 12.02
C ARG A 180 2.02 -8.25 10.80
N LEU A 181 2.62 -8.35 9.61
CA LEU A 181 1.89 -8.63 8.38
C LEU A 181 1.25 -10.01 8.42
N ARG A 182 1.97 -11.03 8.92
CA ARG A 182 1.47 -12.39 9.05
C ARG A 182 0.25 -12.46 9.97
N ALA A 183 0.23 -11.65 11.03
CA ALA A 183 -0.87 -11.58 11.98
C ALA A 183 -2.00 -10.62 11.54
N ASP A 184 -1.80 -9.80 10.50
CA ASP A 184 -2.78 -8.79 10.10
C ASP A 184 -3.93 -9.42 9.29
N PRO A 185 -5.18 -9.42 9.80
CA PRO A 185 -6.32 -9.98 9.07
C PRO A 185 -6.64 -9.21 7.77
N PHE A 186 -6.10 -8.00 7.60
CA PHE A 186 -6.33 -7.21 6.39
C PHE A 186 -5.40 -7.59 5.24
N LEU A 187 -4.31 -8.32 5.50
CA LEU A 187 -3.30 -8.67 4.50
C LEU A 187 -3.92 -9.28 3.23
N PRO A 188 -4.79 -10.31 3.29
CA PRO A 188 -5.30 -10.95 2.08
C PRO A 188 -6.15 -10.01 1.20
N THR A 189 -6.86 -9.07 1.82
CA THR A 189 -7.75 -8.14 1.11
C THR A 189 -7.04 -6.89 0.60
N LEU A 190 -6.10 -6.33 1.38
CA LEU A 190 -5.44 -5.07 1.07
C LEU A 190 -4.15 -5.24 0.26
N LEU A 191 -3.49 -6.39 0.30
CA LEU A 191 -2.25 -6.63 -0.45
C LEU A 191 -2.44 -6.50 -1.97
N PRO A 192 -3.48 -7.08 -2.61
CA PRO A 192 -3.68 -6.90 -4.05
C PRO A 192 -3.92 -5.43 -4.42
N ARG A 193 -4.75 -4.72 -3.62
CA ARG A 193 -5.06 -3.30 -3.82
C ARG A 193 -3.83 -2.42 -3.83
N LEU A 194 -2.81 -2.76 -3.03
CA LEU A 194 -1.58 -1.99 -2.92
C LEU A 194 -0.80 -1.91 -4.24
N PHE A 195 -0.92 -2.91 -5.12
CA PHE A 195 -0.34 -2.88 -6.48
C PHE A 195 -1.17 -2.05 -7.46
N GLU A 196 -2.44 -1.77 -7.13
CA GLU A 196 -3.35 -1.06 -8.01
C GLU A 196 -3.40 0.44 -7.74
N VAL A 197 -3.21 0.86 -6.48
CA VAL A 197 -3.24 2.28 -6.07
C VAL A 197 -2.01 3.00 -6.61
N ASP A 198 -2.24 4.00 -7.46
CA ASP A 198 -1.17 4.85 -7.98
C ASP A 198 -0.46 5.61 -6.87
N THR A 199 0.83 5.88 -7.06
CA THR A 199 1.69 6.70 -6.19
C THR A 199 2.02 6.10 -4.83
N LEU A 200 1.26 5.09 -4.38
CA LEU A 200 1.37 4.48 -3.05
C LEU A 200 2.75 3.85 -2.82
N GLY A 201 3.38 3.33 -3.89
CA GLY A 201 4.73 2.79 -3.85
C GLY A 201 5.74 3.71 -3.15
N SER A 202 5.60 5.03 -3.28
CA SER A 202 6.51 6.00 -2.64
C SER A 202 6.51 5.97 -1.11
N ARG A 203 5.48 5.41 -0.49
CA ARG A 203 5.32 5.31 0.97
C ARG A 203 5.86 4.01 1.56
N MET A 204 6.17 3.02 0.73
CA MET A 204 6.41 1.64 1.18
C MET A 204 7.90 1.27 1.33
N LEU A 205 8.83 2.22 1.18
CA LEU A 205 10.26 1.97 1.39
C LEU A 205 10.66 2.19 2.86
N PHE A 206 10.05 1.45 3.78
CA PHE A 206 10.35 1.55 5.21
C PHE A 206 11.83 1.19 5.45
N ARG A 207 12.65 2.17 5.84
CA ARG A 207 14.10 1.99 5.97
C ARG A 207 14.42 1.08 7.14
N ASP A 208 15.23 0.05 6.89
CA ASP A 208 15.78 -0.85 7.88
C ASP A 208 17.24 -1.21 7.50
N PRO A 209 18.24 -0.59 8.13
CA PRO A 209 19.65 -0.83 7.83
C PRO A 209 20.13 -2.27 8.11
N GLY A 210 19.38 -3.07 8.87
CA GLY A 210 19.74 -4.46 9.17
C GLY A 210 19.47 -5.44 8.03
N LEU A 211 18.76 -5.01 6.98
CA LEU A 211 18.37 -5.85 5.86
C LEU A 211 19.28 -5.65 4.64
N ALA A 212 19.49 -6.72 3.87
CA ALA A 212 20.34 -6.70 2.67
C ALA A 212 19.97 -5.59 1.66
N GLN A 213 18.67 -5.36 1.47
CA GLN A 213 18.14 -4.32 0.59
C GLN A 213 17.79 -3.01 1.32
N GLY A 214 18.01 -2.94 2.63
CA GLY A 214 17.77 -1.74 3.44
C GLY A 214 16.29 -1.35 3.65
N HIS A 215 15.34 -2.19 3.22
CA HIS A 215 13.92 -1.86 3.17
C HIS A 215 13.04 -3.00 3.71
N ALA A 216 12.31 -2.75 4.80
CA ALA A 216 11.56 -3.76 5.54
C ALA A 216 10.35 -4.31 4.79
N PHE A 217 9.57 -3.48 4.09
CA PHE A 217 8.35 -3.95 3.43
C PHE A 217 8.62 -4.91 2.27
N PRO A 218 9.48 -4.58 1.27
CA PRO A 218 9.80 -5.52 0.21
C PRO A 218 10.37 -6.85 0.72
N ALA A 219 11.23 -6.78 1.74
CA ALA A 219 11.82 -7.96 2.36
C ALA A 219 10.76 -8.82 3.07
N ALA A 220 9.83 -8.20 3.81
CA ALA A 220 8.76 -8.91 4.49
C ALA A 220 7.81 -9.60 3.51
N ILE A 221 7.41 -8.94 2.40
CA ILE A 221 6.56 -9.57 1.38
C ILE A 221 7.27 -10.76 0.72
N ALA A 222 8.56 -10.62 0.39
CA ALA A 222 9.33 -11.74 -0.17
C ALA A 222 9.41 -12.92 0.82
N GLN A 223 9.66 -12.65 2.11
CA GLN A 223 9.66 -13.66 3.15
C GLN A 223 8.29 -14.35 3.30
N LEU A 224 7.18 -13.61 3.26
CA LEU A 224 5.84 -14.20 3.29
C LEU A 224 5.54 -15.07 2.07
N CYS A 225 6.13 -14.77 0.91
CA CYS A 225 6.05 -15.63 -0.27
C CYS A 225 6.84 -16.93 -0.06
N ASP A 226 8.04 -16.86 0.50
CA ASP A 226 8.87 -18.03 0.81
C ASP A 226 8.22 -18.93 1.87
N GLU A 227 7.54 -18.33 2.84
CA GLU A 227 6.72 -19.01 3.86
C GLU A 227 5.37 -19.52 3.33
N LYS A 228 5.02 -19.22 2.06
CA LYS A 228 3.73 -19.56 1.42
C LYS A 228 2.49 -18.99 2.12
N VAL A 229 2.66 -17.93 2.91
CA VAL A 229 1.55 -17.15 3.49
C VAL A 229 0.87 -16.32 2.41
N VAL A 230 1.66 -15.85 1.44
CA VAL A 230 1.19 -15.13 0.25
C VAL A 230 1.62 -15.89 -1.00
N ASP A 231 0.75 -15.92 -2.02
CA ASP A 231 1.10 -16.55 -3.29
C ASP A 231 2.17 -15.76 -4.05
N ARG A 232 3.34 -16.37 -4.21
CA ARG A 232 4.51 -15.81 -4.89
C ARG A 232 4.23 -15.44 -6.34
N VAL A 233 3.45 -16.28 -7.04
CA VAL A 233 3.10 -16.07 -8.46
C VAL A 233 2.28 -14.79 -8.59
N THR A 234 1.22 -14.67 -7.80
CA THR A 234 0.36 -13.48 -7.74
C THR A 234 1.16 -12.21 -7.41
N VAL A 235 2.06 -12.25 -6.43
CA VAL A 235 2.87 -11.07 -6.06
C VAL A 235 3.84 -10.68 -7.17
N LEU A 236 4.49 -11.64 -7.81
CA LEU A 236 5.40 -11.35 -8.92
C LEU A 236 4.66 -10.77 -10.12
N ASP A 237 3.51 -11.35 -10.49
CA ASP A 237 2.67 -10.85 -11.58
C ASP A 237 2.17 -9.43 -11.29
N ALA A 238 1.63 -9.18 -10.10
CA ALA A 238 1.19 -7.85 -9.69
C ALA A 238 2.34 -6.82 -9.66
N THR A 239 3.55 -7.25 -9.25
CA THR A 239 4.76 -6.40 -9.28
C THR A 239 5.10 -6.00 -10.71
N LEU A 240 5.09 -6.94 -11.66
CA LEU A 240 5.41 -6.66 -13.06
C LEU A 240 4.32 -5.83 -13.74
N ASP A 241 3.05 -6.14 -13.50
CA ASP A 241 1.92 -5.39 -14.03
C ASP A 241 1.95 -3.93 -13.57
N ARG A 242 2.31 -3.68 -12.31
CA ARG A 242 2.50 -2.33 -11.78
C ARG A 242 3.65 -1.59 -12.46
N LEU A 243 4.77 -2.27 -12.71
CA LEU A 243 5.92 -1.70 -13.42
C LEU A 243 5.59 -1.40 -14.89
N VAL A 244 4.75 -2.22 -15.52
CA VAL A 244 4.26 -2.04 -16.90
C VAL A 244 3.29 -0.87 -16.98
N ARG A 245 2.36 -0.76 -16.04
CA ARG A 245 1.40 0.36 -15.94
C ARG A 245 2.13 1.71 -15.83
N GLY A 246 3.31 1.71 -15.21
CA GLY A 246 4.12 2.90 -15.01
C GLY A 246 3.60 3.77 -13.85
N ASP A 247 4.44 4.70 -13.41
CA ASP A 247 4.14 5.72 -12.38
C ASP A 247 5.31 6.73 -12.36
N ARG A 248 5.27 7.70 -11.45
CA ARG A 248 6.41 8.54 -11.12
C ARG A 248 7.58 7.67 -10.63
N PRO A 249 8.83 8.01 -10.97
CA PRO A 249 10.00 7.19 -10.63
C PRO A 249 10.12 6.81 -9.13
N GLY A 250 9.72 7.71 -8.23
CA GLY A 250 9.74 7.46 -6.78
C GLY A 250 8.75 6.38 -6.33
N ALA A 251 7.60 6.26 -7.01
CA ALA A 251 6.59 5.24 -6.69
C ALA A 251 6.95 3.87 -7.27
N LEU A 252 7.61 3.83 -8.44
CA LEU A 252 8.08 2.57 -9.04
C LEU A 252 9.24 1.93 -8.26
N ARG A 253 9.99 2.72 -7.48
CA ARG A 253 11.19 2.25 -6.78
C ARG A 253 10.90 1.07 -5.86
N THR A 254 9.78 1.08 -5.14
CA THR A 254 9.40 -0.03 -4.25
C THR A 254 9.21 -1.33 -5.00
N PHE A 255 8.56 -1.30 -6.15
CA PHE A 255 8.32 -2.50 -6.95
C PHE A 255 9.61 -3.03 -7.58
N LEU A 256 10.60 -2.17 -7.85
CA LEU A 256 11.94 -2.61 -8.23
C LEU A 256 12.69 -3.29 -7.07
N VAL A 257 12.61 -2.74 -5.86
CA VAL A 257 13.22 -3.35 -4.67
C VAL A 257 12.52 -4.67 -4.32
N LEU A 258 11.20 -4.74 -4.47
CA LEU A 258 10.41 -5.96 -4.28
C LEU A 258 10.77 -7.02 -5.30
N HIS A 259 10.89 -6.65 -6.59
CA HIS A 259 11.36 -7.56 -7.62
C HIS A 259 12.74 -8.14 -7.29
N ASP A 260 13.69 -7.30 -6.84
CA ASP A 260 15.02 -7.78 -6.44
C ASP A 260 14.98 -8.67 -5.19
N ALA A 261 14.13 -8.34 -4.21
CA ALA A 261 13.93 -9.12 -3.00
C ALA A 261 13.28 -10.50 -3.26
N LEU A 262 12.33 -10.56 -4.21
CA LEU A 262 11.75 -11.84 -4.65
C LEU A 262 12.77 -12.72 -5.36
N ALA A 263 13.82 -12.12 -5.95
CA ALA A 263 14.84 -12.80 -6.75
C ALA A 263 14.27 -13.83 -7.73
N PRO A 264 13.47 -13.42 -8.75
CA PRO A 264 12.83 -14.35 -9.67
C PRO A 264 13.82 -15.32 -10.33
N THR A 265 13.43 -16.59 -10.36
CA THR A 265 14.19 -17.66 -10.99
C THR A 265 14.22 -17.51 -12.50
N THR A 266 15.11 -18.24 -13.17
CA THR A 266 15.20 -18.26 -14.64
C THR A 266 13.89 -18.70 -15.28
N ASP A 267 13.20 -19.67 -14.66
CA ASP A 267 11.93 -20.22 -15.15
C ASP A 267 10.78 -19.23 -14.97
N GLU A 268 10.72 -18.55 -13.82
CA GLU A 268 9.76 -17.48 -13.56
C GLU A 268 9.93 -16.31 -14.54
N ILE A 269 11.18 -15.99 -14.92
CA ILE A 269 11.49 -14.98 -15.93
C ILE A 269 11.09 -15.45 -17.32
N ALA A 270 11.41 -16.70 -17.69
CA ALA A 270 11.10 -17.28 -19.00
C ALA A 270 9.58 -17.32 -19.24
N ALA A 271 8.81 -17.76 -18.25
CA ALA A 271 7.34 -17.79 -18.29
C ALA A 271 6.72 -16.39 -18.51
N ARG A 272 7.45 -15.32 -18.20
CA ARG A 272 7.01 -13.92 -18.28
C ARG A 272 7.84 -13.10 -19.27
N SER A 273 8.55 -13.78 -20.18
CA SER A 273 9.49 -13.15 -21.10
C SER A 273 8.88 -11.99 -21.89
N GLY A 274 7.64 -12.14 -22.37
CA GLY A 274 6.89 -11.08 -23.05
C GLY A 274 6.73 -9.81 -22.20
N THR A 275 6.39 -9.95 -20.91
CA THR A 275 6.26 -8.83 -19.98
C THR A 275 7.60 -8.13 -19.75
N TYR A 276 8.69 -8.89 -19.55
CA TYR A 276 10.02 -8.31 -19.42
C TYR A 276 10.50 -7.63 -20.71
N VAL A 277 10.21 -8.18 -21.88
CA VAL A 277 10.51 -7.54 -23.17
C VAL A 277 9.80 -6.20 -23.28
N ARG A 278 8.51 -6.14 -22.93
CA ARG A 278 7.74 -4.89 -22.89
C ARG A 278 8.35 -3.87 -21.92
N LEU A 279 8.74 -4.31 -20.72
CA LEU A 279 9.42 -3.43 -19.75
C LEU A 279 10.76 -2.90 -20.30
N LEU A 280 11.53 -3.75 -20.99
CA LEU A 280 12.80 -3.37 -21.60
C LEU A 280 12.61 -2.31 -22.71
N THR A 281 11.56 -2.42 -23.52
CA THR A 281 11.33 -1.53 -24.66
C THR A 281 10.67 -0.22 -24.24
N GLU A 282 9.66 -0.26 -23.36
CA GLU A 282 8.76 0.87 -23.08
C GLU A 282 9.04 1.57 -21.74
N ALA A 283 9.48 0.85 -20.71
CA ALA A 283 9.50 1.38 -19.35
C ALA A 283 10.64 2.40 -19.10
N PRO A 284 10.54 3.25 -18.07
CA PRO A 284 11.62 4.17 -17.67
C PRO A 284 12.95 3.45 -17.41
N LEU A 285 14.06 4.19 -17.55
CA LEU A 285 15.42 3.64 -17.54
C LEU A 285 15.72 2.64 -16.41
N PRO A 286 15.38 2.89 -15.13
CA PRO A 286 15.66 1.93 -14.06
C PRO A 286 14.93 0.60 -14.26
N VAL A 287 13.67 0.64 -14.69
CA VAL A 287 12.83 -0.53 -14.92
C VAL A 287 13.30 -1.31 -16.13
N ALA A 288 13.60 -0.62 -17.23
CA ALA A 288 14.15 -1.25 -18.43
C ALA A 288 15.51 -1.90 -18.17
N THR A 289 16.36 -1.29 -17.32
CA THR A 289 17.66 -1.86 -16.93
C THR A 289 17.48 -3.15 -16.12
N MET A 290 16.54 -3.15 -15.17
CA MET A 290 16.16 -4.35 -14.42
C MET A 290 15.69 -5.46 -15.38
N ALA A 291 14.78 -5.13 -16.31
CA ALA A 291 14.24 -6.10 -17.25
C ALA A 291 15.33 -6.69 -18.18
N GLN A 292 16.25 -5.85 -18.67
CA GLN A 292 17.39 -6.30 -19.47
C GLN A 292 18.27 -7.29 -18.68
N LYS A 293 18.56 -6.99 -17.41
CA LYS A 293 19.35 -7.86 -16.53
C LYS A 293 18.63 -9.19 -16.28
N ALA A 294 17.33 -9.16 -16.05
CA ALA A 294 16.51 -10.36 -15.84
C ALA A 294 16.53 -11.27 -17.08
N LEU A 295 16.20 -10.73 -18.26
CA LEU A 295 16.19 -11.50 -19.51
C LEU A 295 17.56 -12.10 -19.83
N ARG A 296 18.63 -11.32 -19.67
CA ARG A 296 20.02 -11.79 -19.87
C ARG A 296 20.40 -12.94 -18.96
N ARG A 297 19.96 -12.92 -17.70
CA ARG A 297 20.23 -14.00 -16.73
C ARG A 297 19.44 -15.26 -17.04
N SER A 298 18.21 -15.12 -17.55
CA SER A 298 17.39 -16.29 -17.90
C SER A 298 17.99 -17.09 -19.05
N GLY A 299 18.55 -16.42 -20.07
CA GLY A 299 19.11 -17.08 -21.25
C GLY A 299 18.07 -17.75 -22.16
N VAL A 300 16.77 -17.68 -21.84
CA VAL A 300 15.68 -18.41 -22.53
C VAL A 300 14.98 -17.55 -23.60
N LEU A 301 15.56 -16.43 -24.02
CA LEU A 301 14.92 -15.57 -25.02
C LEU A 301 15.25 -16.07 -26.43
N GLU A 302 14.23 -16.48 -27.17
CA GLU A 302 14.32 -16.84 -28.59
C GLU A 302 15.01 -15.73 -29.41
N LEU A 303 15.84 -16.13 -30.38
CA LEU A 303 16.68 -15.19 -31.13
C LEU A 303 15.85 -14.11 -31.83
N ASP A 304 14.74 -14.48 -32.47
CA ASP A 304 13.89 -13.52 -33.17
C ASP A 304 13.27 -12.50 -32.22
N ALA A 305 12.82 -12.93 -31.03
CA ALA A 305 12.30 -12.05 -29.99
C ALA A 305 13.39 -11.11 -29.44
N LEU A 306 14.61 -11.61 -29.26
CA LEU A 306 15.77 -10.80 -28.87
C LEU A 306 16.09 -9.75 -29.93
N LEU A 307 16.10 -10.11 -31.21
CA LEU A 307 16.40 -9.18 -32.30
C LEU A 307 15.34 -8.09 -32.41
N GLU A 308 14.06 -8.45 -32.29
CA GLU A 308 12.98 -7.47 -32.32
C GLU A 308 13.05 -6.49 -31.14
N ALA A 309 13.22 -6.99 -29.92
CA ALA A 309 13.43 -6.15 -28.74
C ALA A 309 14.68 -5.25 -28.90
N SER A 310 15.76 -5.81 -29.47
CA SER A 310 17.01 -5.07 -29.71
C SER A 310 16.82 -3.90 -30.67
N ARG A 311 16.05 -4.06 -31.76
CA ARG A 311 15.76 -2.95 -32.70
C ARG A 311 15.16 -1.74 -31.98
N VAL A 312 14.24 -1.98 -31.05
CA VAL A 312 13.62 -0.92 -30.25
C VAL A 312 14.61 -0.34 -29.24
N VAL A 313 15.31 -1.19 -28.49
CA VAL A 313 16.27 -0.76 -27.45
C VAL A 313 17.41 0.07 -28.03
N LEU A 314 17.97 -0.31 -29.18
CA LEU A 314 19.10 0.39 -29.81
C LEU A 314 18.73 1.80 -30.32
N ARG A 315 17.44 2.10 -30.49
CA ARG A 315 16.93 3.45 -30.81
C ARG A 315 16.68 4.33 -29.59
N ARG A 316 16.67 3.75 -28.38
CA ARG A 316 16.43 4.53 -27.16
C ARG A 316 17.59 5.52 -26.93
N PRO A 317 17.33 6.72 -26.38
CA PRO A 317 18.39 7.71 -26.11
C PRO A 317 19.34 7.30 -24.97
N SER A 318 19.05 6.22 -24.24
CA SER A 318 19.85 5.78 -23.11
C SER A 318 21.12 5.03 -23.55
N LYS A 319 22.26 5.72 -23.47
CA LYS A 319 23.58 5.13 -23.69
C LYS A 319 23.83 3.84 -22.88
N ILE A 320 23.34 3.76 -21.64
CA ILE A 320 23.57 2.59 -20.77
C ILE A 320 22.87 1.34 -21.31
N LEU A 321 21.59 1.47 -21.67
CA LEU A 321 20.80 0.34 -22.21
C LEU A 321 21.37 -0.12 -23.55
N VAL A 322 21.69 0.84 -24.44
CA VAL A 322 22.20 0.54 -25.78
C VAL A 322 23.55 -0.17 -25.70
N ARG A 323 24.49 0.30 -24.86
CA ARG A 323 25.79 -0.38 -24.65
C ARG A 323 25.62 -1.79 -24.09
N SER A 324 24.73 -1.95 -23.11
CA SER A 324 24.43 -3.27 -22.54
C SER A 324 23.80 -4.20 -23.57
N GLN A 325 22.94 -3.69 -24.45
CA GLN A 325 22.32 -4.46 -25.54
C GLN A 325 23.35 -4.90 -26.59
N LEU A 326 24.21 -3.98 -27.05
CA LEU A 326 25.31 -4.32 -27.97
C LEU A 326 26.27 -5.34 -27.35
N THR A 327 26.53 -5.24 -26.05
CA THR A 327 27.34 -6.23 -25.34
C THR A 327 26.66 -7.60 -25.30
N TRP A 328 25.34 -7.64 -25.11
CA TRP A 328 24.57 -8.88 -25.17
C TRP A 328 24.62 -9.51 -26.56
N LEU A 329 24.32 -8.73 -27.61
CA LEU A 329 24.40 -9.20 -29.00
C LEU A 329 25.80 -9.70 -29.35
N SER A 330 26.87 -8.99 -28.92
CA SER A 330 28.26 -9.42 -29.15
C SER A 330 28.65 -10.77 -28.54
N ARG A 331 27.84 -11.30 -27.62
CA ARG A 331 28.06 -12.58 -26.94
C ARG A 331 27.19 -13.69 -27.50
N LEU A 332 26.37 -13.42 -28.51
CA LEU A 332 25.64 -14.46 -29.22
C LEU A 332 26.63 -15.45 -29.84
N THR A 333 26.39 -16.73 -29.60
CA THR A 333 27.20 -17.84 -30.12
C THR A 333 26.71 -18.33 -31.48
N VAL A 334 25.55 -17.85 -31.94
CA VAL A 334 25.02 -18.14 -33.28
C VAL A 334 25.84 -17.42 -34.36
N PRO A 335 25.95 -18.00 -35.57
CA PRO A 335 26.55 -17.31 -36.71
C PRO A 335 25.81 -15.99 -37.00
N TRP A 336 26.57 -14.93 -37.25
CA TRP A 336 25.98 -13.63 -37.54
C TRP A 336 25.54 -13.56 -38.99
N ASP A 337 24.23 -13.35 -39.19
CA ASP A 337 23.62 -13.14 -40.50
C ASP A 337 23.29 -11.65 -40.73
N GLU A 338 22.74 -11.35 -41.92
CA GLU A 338 22.29 -9.99 -42.27
C GLU A 338 21.23 -9.44 -41.30
N ARG A 339 20.43 -10.30 -40.67
CA ARG A 339 19.40 -9.86 -39.71
C ARG A 339 20.06 -9.30 -38.46
N ILE A 340 21.04 -10.00 -37.89
CA ILE A 340 21.77 -9.54 -36.69
C ILE A 340 22.58 -8.28 -37.03
N ALA A 341 23.26 -8.26 -38.19
CA ALA A 341 23.99 -7.08 -38.66
C ALA A 341 23.05 -5.86 -38.82
N GLY A 342 21.89 -6.03 -39.45
CA GLY A 342 20.88 -4.99 -39.61
C GLY A 342 20.36 -4.44 -38.28
N VAL A 343 20.20 -5.29 -37.25
CA VAL A 343 19.84 -4.83 -35.90
C VAL A 343 20.96 -3.97 -35.29
N VAL A 344 22.22 -4.41 -35.37
CA VAL A 344 23.35 -3.63 -34.82
C VAL A 344 23.55 -2.31 -35.57
N ALA A 345 23.30 -2.28 -36.88
CA ALA A 345 23.39 -1.07 -37.71
C ALA A 345 22.50 0.07 -37.19
N VAL A 346 21.36 -0.22 -36.56
CA VAL A 346 20.50 0.79 -35.92
C VAL A 346 21.26 1.67 -34.92
N ALA A 347 22.20 1.10 -34.17
CA ALA A 347 22.97 1.82 -33.16
C ALA A 347 24.03 2.77 -33.76
N THR A 348 24.33 2.68 -35.06
CA THR A 348 25.27 3.57 -35.74
C THR A 348 24.72 5.00 -35.88
N CYS A 349 23.40 5.19 -35.76
CA CYS A 349 22.77 6.50 -35.75
C CYS A 349 22.59 7.10 -34.34
N HIS A 350 23.08 6.44 -33.29
CA HIS A 350 22.85 6.87 -31.91
C HIS A 350 23.54 8.23 -31.61
N PRO A 351 22.95 9.14 -30.80
CA PRO A 351 23.54 10.46 -30.50
C PRO A 351 24.94 10.41 -29.85
N ALA A 352 25.18 9.41 -29.01
CA ALA A 352 26.48 9.23 -28.32
C ALA A 352 27.57 8.63 -29.26
N PRO A 353 28.71 9.31 -29.48
CA PRO A 353 29.76 8.85 -30.40
C PRO A 353 30.38 7.50 -30.03
N ASP A 354 30.54 7.20 -28.74
CA ASP A 354 31.13 5.95 -28.28
C ASP A 354 30.23 4.74 -28.54
N VAL A 355 28.90 4.94 -28.56
CA VAL A 355 27.93 3.92 -28.95
C VAL A 355 28.03 3.63 -30.45
N ARG A 356 28.11 4.69 -31.28
CA ARG A 356 28.28 4.54 -32.73
C ARG A 356 29.57 3.79 -33.06
N HIS A 357 30.69 4.19 -32.46
CA HIS A 357 31.98 3.53 -32.67
C HIS A 357 31.90 2.04 -32.30
N ARG A 358 31.29 1.72 -31.15
CA ARG A 358 31.11 0.32 -30.73
C ARG A 358 30.25 -0.49 -31.71
N ALA A 359 29.19 0.10 -32.27
CA ALA A 359 28.35 -0.57 -33.25
C ALA A 359 29.11 -0.85 -34.56
N VAL A 360 29.85 0.13 -35.08
CA VAL A 360 30.71 -0.04 -36.27
C VAL A 360 31.76 -1.11 -36.05
N THR A 361 32.48 -1.07 -34.92
CA THR A 361 33.47 -2.12 -34.59
C THR A 361 32.87 -3.52 -34.50
N LEU A 362 31.60 -3.65 -34.08
CA LEU A 362 30.94 -4.94 -34.07
C LEU A 362 30.65 -5.42 -35.50
N LEU A 363 30.14 -4.54 -36.37
CA LEU A 363 29.85 -4.84 -37.78
C LEU A 363 31.12 -5.21 -38.56
N ASP A 364 32.21 -4.45 -38.38
CA ASP A 364 33.49 -4.69 -39.06
C ASP A 364 34.06 -6.08 -38.76
N LYS A 365 33.86 -6.59 -37.54
CA LYS A 365 34.32 -7.93 -37.13
C LYS A 365 33.63 -9.08 -37.86
N ILE A 366 32.46 -8.82 -38.46
CA ILE A 366 31.61 -9.86 -39.06
C ILE A 366 31.78 -9.89 -40.59
N GLY A 367 32.40 -8.86 -41.18
CA GLY A 367 32.61 -8.78 -42.62
C GLY A 367 31.34 -8.51 -43.43
N VAL A 368 30.23 -8.14 -42.78
CA VAL A 368 28.98 -7.73 -43.44
C VAL A 368 28.97 -6.20 -43.51
N ALA A 369 29.16 -5.67 -44.72
CA ALA A 369 29.03 -4.23 -44.97
C ALA A 369 27.60 -3.77 -44.62
N PRO A 370 27.41 -2.62 -43.95
CA PRO A 370 26.07 -2.12 -43.68
C PRO A 370 25.39 -1.78 -45.01
N VAL A 371 24.21 -2.35 -45.28
CA VAL A 371 23.34 -1.82 -46.33
C VAL A 371 22.85 -0.45 -45.84
N ALA A 372 23.20 0.59 -46.58
CA ALA A 372 22.82 1.96 -46.29
C ALA A 372 21.29 2.08 -46.22
N ALA A 373 20.83 2.92 -45.27
CA ALA A 373 19.44 3.10 -44.87
C ALA A 373 18.48 3.49 -46.00
#